data_AF-A0AAD4MKQ1-F1
#
_entry.id   AF-A0AAD4MKQ1-F1
#
_cell.length_a   1.000
_cell.length_b   1.000
_cell.length_c   1.000
_cell.angle_alpha   90.00
_cell.angle_beta   90.00
_cell.angle_gamma   90.00
#
_symmetry.space_group_name_H-M   'P 1'
#
loop_
_entity.id
_entity.type
_entity.pdbx_description
1 polymer ?
#
loop_
_entity_poly.entity_id
_entity_poly.type
_entity_poly.pdbx_seq_one_letter_code
_entity_poly.pdbx_strand_id
1 'polypeptide(L)'
;METFLFQHIEWEALYNCTYDIEKIPVESRRHQIHGLLMLVLSLAFVLVYIPTLSVIMFKFLDKSAYQIMFLIGVSDVLMLIVAGLTAGVFSLKGDVFCSQPTLIYVTGCIGMGFWVLSTESSAILAFYRCLELWRPFVADSLFKGRRTLLWIGFSLCHFTGVFFFGMPVLYNSIVGAFVLNPHVGYIEDREGKV
;
A
#
# COMPACT_ATOMS: atom_id res chain seq x y z
N MET A 1 -8.15 -1.08 10.22
CA MET A 1 -7.71 -1.90 11.38
C MET A 1 -8.64 -1.81 12.59
N GLU A 2 -9.35 -0.69 12.83
CA GLU A 2 -10.29 -0.55 13.95
C GLU A 2 -11.35 -1.65 13.96
N THR A 3 -12.00 -1.89 12.82
CA THR A 3 -13.03 -2.93 12.69
C THR A 3 -12.50 -4.31 13.09
N PHE A 4 -11.29 -4.65 12.64
CA PHE A 4 -10.63 -5.91 12.97
C PHE A 4 -10.21 -6.04 14.45
N LEU A 5 -9.80 -4.95 15.12
CA LEU A 5 -9.27 -5.00 16.49
C LEU A 5 -10.35 -4.79 17.57
N PHE A 6 -11.36 -3.96 17.29
CA PHE A 6 -12.31 -3.49 18.30
C PHE A 6 -13.77 -3.81 17.97
N GLN A 7 -14.13 -4.01 16.70
CA GLN A 7 -15.51 -4.25 16.27
C GLN A 7 -15.66 -5.61 15.58
N HIS A 8 -15.33 -6.68 16.30
CA HIS A 8 -15.35 -8.05 15.75
C HIS A 8 -16.69 -8.46 15.12
N ILE A 9 -17.82 -8.02 15.66
CA ILE A 9 -19.16 -8.35 15.12
C ILE A 9 -19.33 -7.75 13.71
N GLU A 10 -18.91 -6.51 13.51
CA GLU A 10 -18.98 -5.83 12.21
C GLU A 10 -17.98 -6.45 11.22
N TRP A 11 -16.78 -6.80 11.71
CA TRP A 11 -15.80 -7.50 10.90
C TRP A 11 -16.32 -8.87 10.44
N GLU A 12 -16.92 -9.66 11.33
CA GLU A 12 -17.52 -10.95 10.96
C GLU A 12 -18.69 -10.77 9.98
N ALA A 13 -19.49 -9.71 10.10
CA ALA A 13 -20.57 -9.43 9.16
C ALA A 13 -20.03 -9.19 7.73
N LEU A 14 -18.92 -8.45 7.60
CA LEU A 14 -18.34 -8.05 6.31
C LEU A 14 -17.38 -9.09 5.70
N TYR A 15 -16.72 -9.89 6.54
CA TYR A 15 -15.61 -10.76 6.14
C TYR A 15 -15.82 -12.24 6.47
N ASN A 16 -17.08 -12.67 6.66
CA ASN A 16 -17.35 -14.08 6.94
C ASN A 16 -16.96 -15.01 5.77
N CYS A 17 -16.49 -16.19 6.12
CA CYS A 17 -16.09 -17.23 5.17
C CYS A 17 -17.06 -18.42 5.23
N THR A 18 -18.36 -18.14 5.11
CA THR A 18 -19.43 -19.15 5.22
C THR A 18 -19.60 -20.00 3.96
N TYR A 19 -19.06 -19.56 2.83
CA TYR A 19 -19.13 -20.27 1.55
C TYR A 19 -17.92 -21.18 1.33
N ASP A 20 -18.14 -22.21 0.51
CA ASP A 20 -17.09 -23.15 0.13
C ASP A 20 -16.11 -22.52 -0.88
N ILE A 21 -14.85 -22.41 -0.47
CA ILE A 21 -13.75 -21.90 -1.29
C ILE A 21 -13.29 -22.91 -2.35
N GLU A 22 -13.66 -24.19 -2.23
CA GLU A 22 -13.26 -25.24 -3.18
C GLU A 22 -14.11 -25.22 -4.46
N LYS A 23 -15.23 -24.48 -4.46
CA LYS A 23 -16.06 -24.25 -5.65
C LYS A 23 -15.25 -23.76 -6.86
N ILE A 24 -14.20 -22.97 -6.61
CA ILE A 24 -13.23 -22.57 -7.63
C ILE A 24 -11.93 -23.32 -7.34
N PRO A 25 -11.53 -24.26 -8.22
CA PRO A 25 -10.36 -25.08 -7.99
C PRO A 25 -9.09 -24.22 -7.93
N VAL A 26 -8.14 -24.62 -7.09
CA VAL A 26 -6.88 -23.89 -6.86
C VAL A 26 -6.11 -23.68 -8.16
N GLU A 27 -6.15 -24.66 -9.07
CA GLU A 27 -5.52 -24.64 -10.38
C GLU A 27 -6.02 -23.48 -11.24
N SER A 28 -7.31 -23.12 -11.13
CA SER A 28 -7.92 -22.06 -11.91
C SER A 28 -7.59 -20.65 -11.41
N ARG A 29 -7.21 -20.53 -10.14
CA ARG A 29 -6.90 -19.24 -9.47
C ARG A 29 -5.41 -19.06 -9.20
N ARG A 30 -4.58 -20.01 -9.65
CA ARG A 30 -3.13 -19.97 -9.50
C ARG A 30 -2.49 -19.38 -10.76
N HIS A 31 -1.86 -18.22 -10.62
CA HIS A 31 -1.17 -17.56 -11.71
C HIS A 31 0.34 -17.61 -11.50
N GLN A 32 0.97 -18.71 -11.94
CA GLN A 32 2.39 -18.97 -11.70
C GLN A 32 3.31 -17.90 -12.31
N ILE A 33 3.05 -17.51 -13.56
CA ILE A 33 3.85 -16.49 -14.26
C ILE A 33 3.70 -15.14 -13.56
N HIS A 34 2.46 -14.73 -13.26
CA HIS A 34 2.19 -13.46 -12.58
C HIS A 34 2.86 -13.40 -11.20
N GLY A 35 2.69 -14.46 -10.38
CA GLY A 35 3.29 -14.52 -9.05
C GLY A 35 4.81 -14.48 -9.08
N LEU A 36 5.44 -15.20 -10.02
CA LEU A 36 6.89 -15.19 -10.18
C LEU A 36 7.40 -13.81 -10.62
N LEU A 37 6.73 -13.17 -11.59
CA LEU A 37 7.08 -11.82 -12.04
C LEU A 37 6.97 -10.81 -10.89
N MET A 38 5.91 -10.85 -10.10
CA MET A 38 5.73 -9.97 -8.94
C MET A 38 6.86 -10.15 -7.91
N LEU A 39 7.25 -11.38 -7.61
CA LEU A 39 8.37 -11.64 -6.67
C LEU A 39 9.70 -11.11 -7.21
N VAL A 40 10.04 -11.45 -8.45
CA VAL A 40 11.33 -11.07 -9.05
C VAL A 40 11.44 -9.56 -9.19
N LEU A 41 10.38 -8.90 -9.69
CA LEU A 41 10.36 -7.45 -9.83
C LEU A 41 10.42 -6.74 -8.47
N SER A 42 9.66 -7.21 -7.48
CA SER A 42 9.68 -6.61 -6.14
C SER A 42 11.07 -6.70 -5.51
N LEU A 43 11.72 -7.86 -5.59
CA LEU A 43 13.09 -8.03 -5.10
C LEU A 43 14.09 -7.16 -5.87
N ALA A 44 13.99 -7.12 -7.20
CA ALA A 44 14.87 -6.31 -8.03
C ALA A 44 14.75 -4.82 -7.68
N PHE A 45 13.53 -4.30 -7.53
CA PHE A 45 13.33 -2.89 -7.16
C PHE A 45 13.82 -2.60 -5.74
N VAL A 46 13.56 -3.46 -4.76
CA VAL A 46 14.11 -3.28 -3.39
C VAL A 46 15.62 -3.14 -3.42
N LEU A 47 16.33 -3.97 -4.21
CA LEU A 47 17.78 -3.88 -4.36
C LEU A 47 18.24 -2.56 -4.99
N VAL A 48 17.47 -1.99 -5.92
CA VAL A 48 17.75 -0.68 -6.54
C VAL A 48 17.46 0.48 -5.57
N TYR A 49 16.46 0.36 -4.70
CA TYR A 49 16.14 1.38 -3.72
C TYR A 49 17.21 1.50 -2.61
N ILE A 50 17.88 0.41 -2.23
CA ILE A 50 18.90 0.44 -1.17
C ILE A 50 20.03 1.48 -1.43
N PRO A 51 20.74 1.48 -2.58
CA PRO A 51 21.79 2.46 -2.83
C PRO A 51 21.25 3.87 -3.00
N THR A 52 20.06 4.04 -3.61
CA THR A 52 19.47 5.37 -3.84
C THR A 52 19.06 6.04 -2.52
N LEU A 53 18.38 5.31 -1.63
CA LEU A 53 18.03 5.79 -0.29
C LEU A 53 19.27 6.06 0.56
N SER A 54 20.30 5.21 0.46
CA SER A 54 21.57 5.42 1.17
C SER A 54 22.23 6.74 0.78
N VAL A 55 22.31 7.04 -0.53
CA VAL A 55 22.89 8.31 -1.01
C VAL A 55 22.09 9.51 -0.53
N ILE A 56 20.75 9.45 -0.59
CA ILE A 56 19.90 10.53 -0.10
C ILE A 56 20.13 10.75 1.39
N MET A 57 20.13 9.67 2.18
CA MET A 57 20.30 9.72 3.63
C MET A 57 21.61 10.41 4.05
N PHE A 58 22.73 10.03 3.41
CA PHE A 58 24.04 10.52 3.83
C PHE A 58 24.45 11.87 3.20
N LYS A 59 23.90 12.24 2.03
CA LYS A 59 24.40 13.41 1.29
C LYS A 59 23.39 14.54 1.08
N PHE A 60 22.09 14.25 1.11
CA PHE A 60 21.09 15.21 0.60
C PHE A 60 19.92 15.46 1.56
N LEU A 61 19.87 14.81 2.73
CA LEU A 61 18.79 15.00 3.72
C LEU A 61 18.72 16.42 4.32
N ASP A 62 19.73 17.26 4.10
CA ASP A 62 19.71 18.68 4.44
C ASP A 62 18.77 19.50 3.52
N LYS A 63 18.40 18.96 2.36
CA LYS A 63 17.52 19.61 1.38
C LYS A 63 16.07 19.14 1.52
N SER A 64 15.14 20.10 1.62
CA SER A 64 13.70 19.86 1.79
C SER A 64 13.09 18.90 0.76
N ALA A 65 13.40 19.05 -0.52
CA ALA A 65 12.89 18.15 -1.57
C ALA A 65 13.35 16.69 -1.36
N TYR A 66 14.61 16.51 -0.95
CA TYR A 66 15.19 15.18 -0.73
C TYR A 66 14.67 14.52 0.54
N GLN A 67 14.26 15.29 1.55
CA GLN A 67 13.55 14.75 2.72
C GLN A 67 12.21 14.11 2.31
N ILE A 68 11.45 14.75 1.43
CA ILE A 68 10.19 14.20 0.91
C ILE A 68 10.48 12.98 0.01
N MET A 69 11.48 13.06 -0.87
CA MET A 69 11.89 11.92 -1.70
C MET A 69 12.35 10.72 -0.87
N PHE A 70 13.02 10.95 0.26
CA PHE A 70 13.42 9.89 1.18
C PHE A 70 12.20 9.19 1.79
N LEU A 71 11.19 9.94 2.24
CA LEU A 71 9.94 9.39 2.74
C LEU A 71 9.23 8.53 1.68
N ILE A 72 9.12 9.04 0.46
CA ILE A 72 8.53 8.30 -0.67
C ILE A 72 9.28 6.98 -0.88
N GLY A 73 10.61 7.02 -1.00
CA GLY A 73 11.37 5.82 -1.29
C GLY A 73 11.36 4.79 -0.14
N VAL A 74 11.34 5.22 1.12
CA VAL A 74 11.14 4.31 2.26
C VAL A 74 9.75 3.67 2.21
N SER A 75 8.71 4.47 1.91
CA SER A 75 7.34 3.99 1.72
C SER A 75 7.25 2.94 0.59
N ASP A 76 7.91 3.20 -0.55
CA ASP A 76 7.92 2.30 -1.69
C ASP A 76 8.60 0.96 -1.35
N VAL A 77 9.73 0.98 -0.66
CA VAL A 77 10.41 -0.25 -0.21
C VAL A 77 9.51 -1.08 0.71
N LEU A 78 8.88 -0.44 1.69
CA LEU A 78 7.97 -1.12 2.61
C LEU A 78 6.76 -1.69 1.88
N MET A 79 6.21 -0.95 0.89
CA MET A 79 5.10 -1.42 0.08
C MET A 79 5.50 -2.58 -0.85
N LEU A 80 6.70 -2.59 -1.42
CA LEU A 80 7.20 -3.71 -2.20
C LEU A 80 7.36 -4.98 -1.34
N ILE A 81 7.81 -4.84 -0.10
CA ILE A 81 7.94 -5.95 0.84
C ILE A 81 6.55 -6.47 1.26
N VAL A 82 5.65 -5.57 1.66
CA VAL A 82 4.36 -5.97 2.22
C VAL A 82 3.37 -6.38 1.14
N ALA A 83 3.19 -5.58 0.09
CA ALA A 83 2.20 -5.86 -0.96
C ALA A 83 2.82 -6.66 -2.12
N GLY A 84 4.02 -6.28 -2.59
CA GLY A 84 4.64 -6.93 -3.75
C GLY A 84 5.00 -8.40 -3.50
N LEU A 85 5.71 -8.69 -2.40
CA LEU A 85 6.10 -10.07 -2.08
C LEU A 85 4.90 -10.93 -1.69
N THR A 86 3.96 -10.41 -0.89
CA THR A 86 2.80 -11.18 -0.47
C THR A 86 1.85 -11.46 -1.64
N ALA A 87 1.60 -10.48 -2.52
CA ALA A 87 0.84 -10.70 -3.75
C ALA A 87 1.49 -11.76 -4.64
N GLY A 88 2.83 -11.73 -4.75
CA GLY A 88 3.59 -12.76 -5.45
C GLY A 88 3.35 -14.15 -4.87
N VAL A 89 3.50 -14.32 -3.55
CA VAL A 89 3.25 -15.59 -2.85
C VAL A 89 1.80 -16.05 -2.98
N PHE A 90 0.84 -15.16 -2.77
CA PHE A 90 -0.59 -15.48 -2.87
C PHE A 90 -0.96 -15.94 -4.28
N SER A 91 -0.43 -15.29 -5.32
CA SER A 91 -0.66 -15.69 -6.71
C SER A 91 -0.09 -17.06 -7.05
N LEU A 92 1.06 -17.41 -6.48
CA LEU A 92 1.68 -18.73 -6.65
C LEU A 92 0.89 -19.83 -5.93
N LYS A 93 0.25 -19.53 -4.80
CA LYS A 93 -0.61 -20.46 -4.07
C LYS A 93 -2.03 -20.51 -4.62
N GLY A 94 -2.48 -19.43 -5.27
CA GLY A 94 -3.89 -19.24 -5.61
C GLY A 94 -4.74 -18.89 -4.38
N ASP A 95 -4.21 -18.08 -3.46
CA ASP A 95 -4.91 -17.74 -2.23
C ASP A 95 -6.02 -16.70 -2.50
N VAL A 96 -7.18 -16.92 -1.88
CA VAL A 96 -8.28 -15.96 -1.81
C VAL A 96 -8.42 -15.47 -0.37
N PHE A 97 -9.21 -14.43 -0.13
CA PHE A 97 -9.37 -13.84 1.21
C PHE A 97 -9.58 -14.91 2.30
N CYS A 98 -10.55 -15.81 2.10
CA CYS A 98 -10.89 -16.86 3.06
C CYS A 98 -9.84 -17.97 3.24
N SER A 99 -8.80 -18.03 2.40
CA SER A 99 -7.68 -18.96 2.61
C SER A 99 -6.76 -18.48 3.74
N GLN A 100 -6.52 -17.17 3.82
CA GLN A 100 -5.66 -16.56 4.84
C GLN A 100 -6.21 -15.17 5.26
N PRO A 101 -7.40 -15.10 5.89
CA PRO A 101 -8.14 -13.85 6.08
C PRO A 101 -7.38 -12.84 6.91
N THR A 102 -6.75 -13.25 8.01
CA THR A 102 -5.96 -12.37 8.87
C THR A 102 -4.77 -11.77 8.14
N LEU A 103 -4.02 -12.60 7.39
CA LEU A 103 -2.82 -12.13 6.71
C LEU A 103 -3.18 -11.18 5.58
N ILE A 104 -4.17 -11.52 4.75
CA ILE A 104 -4.62 -10.69 3.62
C ILE A 104 -5.24 -9.38 4.11
N TYR A 105 -6.00 -9.41 5.21
CA TYR A 105 -6.57 -8.20 5.80
C TYR A 105 -5.51 -7.24 6.33
N VAL A 106 -4.53 -7.76 7.09
CA VAL A 106 -3.47 -6.93 7.67
C VAL A 106 -2.56 -6.35 6.59
N THR A 107 -2.13 -7.16 5.62
CA THR A 107 -1.32 -6.67 4.50
C THR A 107 -2.09 -5.66 3.64
N GLY A 108 -3.41 -5.83 3.52
CA GLY A 108 -4.30 -4.89 2.85
C GLY A 108 -4.41 -3.53 3.54
N CYS A 109 -4.54 -3.51 4.87
CA CYS A 109 -4.52 -2.27 5.66
C CYS A 109 -3.19 -1.54 5.52
N ILE A 110 -2.07 -2.27 5.67
CA ILE A 110 -0.72 -1.72 5.56
C ILE A 110 -0.49 -1.19 4.14
N GLY A 111 -0.86 -1.96 3.12
CA GLY A 111 -0.72 -1.61 1.71
C GLY A 111 -1.51 -0.34 1.37
N MET A 112 -2.77 -0.23 1.81
CA MET A 112 -3.59 0.97 1.58
C MET A 112 -2.98 2.20 2.27
N GLY A 113 -2.51 2.06 3.51
CA GLY A 113 -1.82 3.14 4.21
C GLY A 113 -0.61 3.65 3.42
N PHE A 114 0.31 2.76 3.06
CA PHE A 114 1.52 3.15 2.32
C PHE A 114 1.24 3.71 0.92
N TRP A 115 0.19 3.23 0.25
CA TRP A 115 -0.24 3.80 -1.03
C TRP A 115 -0.68 5.27 -0.86
N VAL A 116 -1.49 5.55 0.15
CA VAL A 116 -1.91 6.93 0.43
C VAL A 116 -0.69 7.80 0.79
N LEU A 117 0.20 7.30 1.65
CA LEU A 117 1.42 8.01 2.05
C LEU A 117 2.31 8.38 0.86
N SER A 118 2.57 7.44 -0.04
CA SER A 118 3.43 7.66 -1.20
C SER A 118 2.78 8.63 -2.20
N THR A 119 1.49 8.45 -2.48
CA THR A 119 0.73 9.30 -3.41
C THR A 119 0.68 10.73 -2.92
N GLU A 120 0.31 10.94 -1.66
CA GLU A 120 0.25 12.26 -1.04
C GLU A 120 1.62 12.94 -1.01
N SER A 121 2.65 12.22 -0.59
CA SER A 121 4.02 12.74 -0.56
C SER A 121 4.51 13.13 -1.96
N SER A 122 4.16 12.33 -2.99
CA SER A 122 4.50 12.65 -4.38
C SER A 122 3.77 13.90 -4.88
N ALA A 123 2.51 14.10 -4.49
CA ALA A 123 1.75 15.30 -4.82
C ALA A 123 2.34 16.55 -4.13
N ILE A 124 2.73 16.44 -2.86
CA ILE A 124 3.42 17.50 -2.12
C ILE A 124 4.75 17.86 -2.79
N LEU A 125 5.53 16.86 -3.22
CA LEU A 125 6.79 17.07 -3.94
C LEU A 125 6.56 17.79 -5.27
N ALA A 126 5.56 17.35 -6.05
CA ALA A 126 5.20 17.99 -7.32
C ALA A 126 4.81 19.46 -7.09
N PHE A 127 3.98 19.72 -6.07
CA PHE A 127 3.59 21.07 -5.69
C PHE A 127 4.80 21.94 -5.29
N TYR A 128 5.72 21.40 -4.49
CA TYR A 128 6.97 22.07 -4.14
C TYR A 128 7.77 22.47 -5.39
N ARG A 129 7.93 21.55 -6.36
CA ARG A 129 8.66 21.83 -7.61
C ARG A 129 7.96 22.88 -8.47
N CYS A 130 6.64 22.86 -8.57
CA CYS A 130 5.89 23.90 -9.26
C CYS A 130 6.11 25.28 -8.62
N LEU A 131 6.08 25.37 -7.29
CA LEU A 131 6.33 26.62 -6.57
C LEU A 131 7.78 27.10 -6.70
N GLU A 132 8.74 26.17 -6.66
CA GLU A 132 10.16 26.48 -6.83
C GLU A 132 10.43 27.13 -8.20
N LEU A 133 9.76 26.65 -9.26
CA LEU A 133 9.86 27.19 -10.63
C LEU A 133 9.08 28.50 -10.81
N TRP A 134 7.89 28.62 -10.21
CA TRP A 134 7.01 29.78 -10.42
C TRP A 134 7.32 30.95 -9.49
N ARG A 135 7.42 30.69 -8.19
CA ARG A 135 7.56 31.69 -7.11
C ARG A 135 8.46 31.15 -6.00
N PRO A 136 9.80 31.18 -6.17
CA PRO A 136 10.74 30.54 -5.23
C PRO A 136 10.66 31.10 -3.81
N PHE A 137 10.31 32.39 -3.63
CA PHE A 137 10.09 32.97 -2.30
C PHE A 137 8.96 32.27 -1.52
N VAL A 138 7.88 31.88 -2.21
CA VAL A 138 6.76 31.15 -1.60
C VAL A 138 7.16 29.72 -1.28
N ALA A 139 7.91 29.07 -2.18
CA ALA A 139 8.47 27.73 -1.94
C ALA A 139 9.34 27.71 -0.68
N ASP A 140 10.26 28.67 -0.56
CA ASP A 140 11.10 28.83 0.63
C ASP A 140 10.25 29.10 1.89
N SER A 141 9.19 29.90 1.77
CA SER A 141 8.31 30.16 2.91
C SER A 141 7.57 28.90 3.38
N LEU A 142 7.09 28.05 2.48
CA LEU A 142 6.30 26.87 2.85
C LEU A 142 7.15 25.64 3.18
N PHE A 143 8.29 25.47 2.53
CA PHE A 143 9.04 24.21 2.57
C PHE A 143 10.42 24.30 3.18
N LYS A 144 10.94 25.47 3.57
CA LYS A 144 12.32 25.56 4.07
C LYS A 144 12.51 24.97 5.46
N GLY A 145 13.56 24.16 5.60
CA GLY A 145 14.04 23.63 6.88
C GLY A 145 12.98 22.82 7.63
N ARG A 146 12.68 23.20 8.88
CA ARG A 146 11.72 22.47 9.74
C ARG A 146 10.28 22.47 9.21
N ARG A 147 9.92 23.36 8.28
CA ARG A 147 8.56 23.41 7.72
C ARG A 147 8.28 22.20 6.81
N THR A 148 9.30 21.63 6.16
CA THR A 148 9.16 20.36 5.44
C THR A 148 8.69 19.23 6.36
N LEU A 149 9.17 19.23 7.61
CA LEU A 149 8.78 18.23 8.60
C LEU A 149 7.29 18.32 8.96
N LEU A 150 6.66 19.50 8.85
CA LEU A 150 5.22 19.64 9.04
C LEU A 150 4.44 18.94 7.93
N TRP A 151 4.89 19.06 6.67
CA TRP A 151 4.30 18.35 5.55
C TRP A 151 4.49 16.84 5.64
N ILE A 152 5.68 16.39 6.04
CA ILE A 152 5.95 14.98 6.33
C ILE A 152 5.06 14.47 7.47
N GLY A 153 4.94 15.25 8.55
CA GLY A 153 4.07 14.94 9.68
C GLY A 153 2.61 14.84 9.25
N PHE A 154 2.12 15.74 8.40
CA PHE A 154 0.79 15.70 7.83
C PHE A 154 0.54 14.39 7.06
N SER A 155 1.43 14.01 6.15
CA SER A 155 1.30 12.74 5.41
C SER A 155 1.36 11.52 6.31
N LEU A 156 2.21 11.53 7.35
CA LEU A 156 2.26 10.44 8.33
C LEU A 156 0.98 10.37 9.19
N CYS A 157 0.39 11.50 9.55
CA CYS A 157 -0.90 11.53 10.26
C CYS A 157 -2.04 11.01 9.39
N HIS A 158 -2.04 11.33 8.10
CA HIS A 158 -3.03 10.79 7.19
C HIS A 158 -2.85 9.28 6.98
N PHE A 159 -1.60 8.82 6.82
CA PHE A 159 -1.25 7.40 6.82
C PHE A 159 -1.82 6.66 8.03
N THR A 160 -1.60 7.17 9.26
CA THR A 160 -2.12 6.50 10.46
C THR A 160 -3.64 6.51 10.49
N GLY A 161 -4.27 7.61 10.07
CA GLY A 161 -5.73 7.68 9.92
C GLY A 161 -6.28 6.61 8.98
N VAL A 162 -5.72 6.46 7.78
CA VAL A 162 -6.13 5.44 6.81
C VAL A 162 -5.80 4.03 7.29
N PHE A 163 -4.66 3.82 7.93
CA PHE A 163 -4.29 2.51 8.46
C PHE A 163 -5.27 2.01 9.53
N PHE A 164 -5.71 2.89 10.44
CA PHE A 164 -6.65 2.53 11.49
C PHE A 164 -8.10 2.52 11.01
N PHE A 165 -8.56 3.58 10.35
CA PHE A 165 -9.97 3.82 10.04
C PHE A 165 -10.35 3.56 8.57
N GLY A 166 -9.38 3.37 7.69
CA GLY A 166 -9.61 3.17 6.27
C GLY A 166 -10.07 1.74 5.93
N MET A 167 -10.71 1.63 4.75
CA MET A 167 -11.08 0.36 4.16
C MET A 167 -9.84 -0.33 3.57
N PRO A 168 -9.59 -1.60 3.89
CA PRO A 168 -8.44 -2.33 3.35
C PRO A 168 -8.67 -2.71 1.89
N VAL A 169 -7.57 -2.79 1.14
CA VAL A 169 -7.56 -3.43 -0.18
C VAL A 169 -7.07 -4.87 -0.02
N LEU A 170 -7.84 -5.85 -0.48
CA LEU A 170 -7.63 -7.26 -0.19
C LEU A 170 -7.13 -7.99 -1.43
N TYR A 171 -6.03 -8.73 -1.30
CA TYR A 171 -5.51 -9.49 -2.43
C TYR A 171 -6.42 -10.68 -2.76
N ASN A 172 -6.76 -10.84 -4.04
CA ASN A 172 -7.51 -11.99 -4.53
C ASN A 172 -6.85 -12.59 -5.77
N SER A 173 -6.44 -13.86 -5.68
CA SER A 173 -5.74 -14.53 -6.78
C SER A 173 -6.62 -14.90 -7.97
N ILE A 174 -7.96 -14.87 -7.85
CA ILE A 174 -8.87 -15.06 -8.99
C ILE A 174 -8.72 -13.90 -9.98
N VAL A 175 -8.56 -12.69 -9.47
CA VAL A 175 -8.33 -11.48 -10.28
C VAL A 175 -6.84 -11.21 -10.46
N GLY A 176 -6.00 -11.68 -9.53
CA GLY A 176 -4.56 -11.37 -9.51
C GLY A 176 -4.30 -9.91 -9.10
N ALA A 177 -5.13 -9.35 -8.23
CA ALA A 177 -5.05 -7.96 -7.82
C ALA A 177 -5.60 -7.73 -6.41
N PHE A 178 -5.27 -6.56 -5.85
CA PHE A 178 -5.91 -6.04 -4.65
C PHE A 178 -7.28 -5.43 -5.02
N VAL A 179 -8.33 -5.91 -4.36
CA VAL A 179 -9.73 -5.52 -4.59
C VAL A 179 -10.39 -5.14 -3.26
N LEU A 180 -11.40 -4.28 -3.29
CA LEU A 180 -12.14 -3.90 -2.07
C LEU A 180 -13.06 -5.02 -1.61
N ASN A 181 -13.65 -5.76 -2.56
CA ASN A 181 -14.57 -6.84 -2.25
C ASN A 181 -13.80 -8.14 -1.86
N PRO A 182 -13.89 -8.64 -0.61
CA PRO A 182 -13.26 -9.88 -0.15
C PRO A 182 -13.74 -11.15 -0.88
N HIS A 183 -14.97 -11.16 -1.39
CA HIS A 183 -15.67 -12.35 -1.86
C HIS A 183 -15.78 -12.45 -3.38
N VAL A 184 -14.96 -11.68 -4.10
CA VAL A 184 -14.91 -11.68 -5.56
C VAL A 184 -14.77 -13.11 -6.10
N GLY A 185 -15.67 -13.47 -7.02
CA GLY A 185 -15.76 -14.79 -7.64
C GLY A 185 -16.71 -15.77 -6.94
N TYR A 186 -17.10 -15.52 -5.68
CA TYR A 186 -17.96 -16.42 -4.90
C TYR A 186 -19.35 -15.85 -4.64
N ILE A 187 -19.42 -14.57 -4.26
CA ILE A 187 -20.67 -13.87 -3.98
C ILE A 187 -20.84 -12.75 -5.02
N GLU A 188 -21.99 -12.74 -5.70
CA GLU A 188 -22.36 -11.63 -6.58
C GLU A 188 -22.61 -10.38 -5.72
N ASP A 189 -21.86 -9.31 -5.99
CA ASP A 189 -22.11 -8.02 -5.39
C ASP A 189 -23.35 -7.38 -6.04
N ARG A 190 -24.50 -7.59 -5.42
CA ARG A 190 -25.79 -7.10 -5.93
C ARG A 190 -26.11 -5.66 -5.51
N GLU A 191 -25.33 -5.07 -4.60
CA GLU A 191 -25.65 -3.75 -4.03
C GLU A 191 -24.49 -2.74 -4.01
N GLY A 192 -23.26 -3.12 -4.39
CA GLY A 192 -22.09 -2.23 -4.30
C GLY A 192 -21.76 -1.85 -2.85
N LYS A 193 -22.19 -2.69 -1.90
CA LYS A 193 -22.03 -2.49 -0.45
C LYS A 193 -21.12 -3.57 0.13
N VAL A 194 -19.92 -3.69 -0.43
CA VAL A 194 -18.84 -4.40 0.24
C VAL A 194 -17.73 -3.43 0.52
#